data_AF-A0A3D5HQ10-F1
#
_entry.id   AF-A0A3D5HQ10-F1
#
_cell.length_a   1.000
_cell.length_b   1.000
_cell.length_c   1.000
_cell.angle_alpha   90.00
_cell.angle_beta   90.00
_cell.angle_gamma   90.00
#
_symmetry.space_group_name_H-M   'P 1'
#
loop_
_entity.id
_entity.type
_entity.pdbx_description
1 polymer ?
#
loop_
_entity_poly.entity_id
_entity_poly.type
_entity_poly.pdbx_seq_one_letter_code
_entity_poly.pdbx_strand_id
1 'polypeptide(L)'
;YLLILALLCTTLAYILSLRALKYVSAFVANLTINLEPVYGILLAVILLNDHKELSPRFYVGVVLISAIVFSYPLIKKRMKKSIN
;
A
#
# COMPACT_ATOMS: atom_id res chain seq x y z
N TYR A 1 -18.31 21.45 -10.12
CA TYR A 1 -17.45 20.85 -9.08
C TYR A 1 -17.08 19.40 -9.40
N LEU A 2 -18.04 18.49 -9.57
CA LEU A 2 -17.77 17.06 -9.88
C LEU A 2 -16.89 16.83 -11.12
N LEU A 3 -17.06 17.60 -12.20
CA LEU A 3 -16.24 17.48 -13.41
C LEU A 3 -14.76 17.78 -13.17
N ILE A 4 -14.47 18.83 -12.38
CA ILE A 4 -13.08 19.19 -12.04
C ILE A 4 -12.48 18.11 -11.13
N LEU A 5 -13.26 17.63 -10.15
CA LEU A 5 -12.82 16.57 -9.24
C LEU A 5 -12.56 15.25 -9.97
N ALA A 6 -13.42 14.87 -10.93
CA ALA A 6 -13.24 13.66 -11.74
C ALA A 6 -12.02 13.77 -12.67
N LEU A 7 -11.80 14.93 -13.31
CA LEU A 7 -10.63 15.13 -14.16
C LEU A 7 -9.32 15.09 -13.36
N LEU A 8 -9.30 15.68 -12.17
CA LEU A 8 -8.12 15.70 -11.31
C LEU A 8 -7.89 14.36 -10.59
N CYS A 9 -8.92 13.78 -9.98
CA CYS A 9 -8.77 12.57 -9.18
C CYS A 9 -8.67 11.31 -10.05
N THR A 10 -9.30 11.29 -11.23
CA THR A 10 -9.34 10.10 -12.09
C THR A 10 -8.35 10.21 -13.25
N THR A 11 -8.51 11.22 -14.12
CA THR A 11 -7.70 11.30 -15.35
C THR A 11 -6.23 11.56 -15.04
N LEU A 12 -5.94 12.51 -14.15
CA LEU A 12 -4.56 12.86 -13.80
C LEU A 12 -3.87 11.74 -12.99
N ALA A 13 -4.55 11.17 -11.99
CA ALA A 13 -4.02 10.03 -11.23
C ALA A 13 -3.78 8.81 -12.13
N TYR A 14 -4.67 8.55 -13.08
CA TYR A 14 -4.52 7.44 -14.02
C TYR A 14 -3.32 7.63 -14.97
N ILE A 15 -3.15 8.82 -15.55
CA ILE A 15 -1.98 9.14 -16.39
C ILE A 15 -0.69 9.02 -15.57
N LEU A 16 -0.69 9.49 -14.32
CA LEU A 16 0.47 9.39 -13.45
C LEU A 16 0.80 7.94 -13.10
N SER A 17 -0.21 7.10 -12.84
CA SER A 17 -0.05 5.66 -12.61
C SER A 17 0.55 4.96 -13.84
N LEU A 18 0.04 5.27 -15.04
CA LEU A 18 0.59 4.74 -16.30
C LEU A 18 2.04 5.20 -16.55
N ARG A 19 2.38 6.45 -16.21
CA ARG A 19 3.76 6.95 -16.28
C ARG A 19 4.65 6.28 -15.24
N ALA A 20 4.17 6.11 -14.01
CA ALA A 20 4.88 5.41 -12.96
C ALA A 20 5.20 3.97 -13.38
N LEU A 21 4.29 3.29 -14.11
CA LEU A 21 4.53 1.95 -14.64
C LEU A 21 5.72 1.86 -15.61
N LYS A 22 6.11 2.97 -16.27
CA LYS A 22 7.33 3.03 -17.10
C LYS A 22 8.61 3.03 -16.29
N TYR A 23 8.57 3.50 -15.04
CA TYR A 23 9.73 3.58 -14.13
C TYR A 23 9.70 2.52 -13.02
N VAL A 24 8.52 1.98 -12.73
CA VAL A 24 8.22 1.07 -11.63
C VAL A 24 7.56 -0.16 -12.24
N SER A 25 8.16 -1.34 -12.08
CA SER A 25 7.60 -2.58 -12.65
C SER A 25 6.16 -2.81 -12.16
N ALA A 26 5.31 -3.42 -12.99
CA ALA A 26 3.93 -3.79 -12.65
C ALA A 26 3.83 -4.59 -11.34
N PHE A 27 4.89 -5.30 -10.98
CA PHE A 27 5.01 -6.00 -9.71
C PHE A 27 5.07 -5.05 -8.50
N VAL A 28 5.89 -4.01 -8.57
CA VAL A 28 6.03 -3.05 -7.47
C VAL A 28 4.76 -2.22 -7.35
N ALA A 29 4.11 -1.88 -8.48
CA ALA A 29 2.79 -1.24 -8.46
C ALA A 29 1.74 -2.11 -7.74
N ASN A 30 1.65 -3.40 -8.07
CA ASN A 30 0.76 -4.33 -7.37
C ASN A 30 1.11 -4.47 -5.88
N LEU A 31 2.40 -4.47 -5.52
CA LEU A 31 2.83 -4.51 -4.12
C LEU A 31 2.38 -3.26 -3.36
N THR A 32 2.49 -2.07 -3.97
CA THR A 32 2.03 -0.80 -3.39
C THR A 32 0.51 -0.78 -3.19
N ILE A 33 -0.27 -1.35 -4.11
CA ILE A 33 -1.73 -1.48 -3.96
C ILE A 33 -2.07 -2.45 -2.83
N ASN A 34 -1.41 -3.61 -2.74
CA ASN A 34 -1.60 -4.54 -1.62
C ASN A 34 -1.17 -3.95 -0.26
N LEU A 35 -0.38 -2.88 -0.28
CA LEU A 35 0.08 -2.12 0.88
C LEU A 35 -0.91 -1.02 1.31
N GLU A 36 -1.89 -0.68 0.47
CA GLU A 36 -2.93 0.32 0.76
C GLU A 36 -3.64 0.09 2.10
N PRO A 37 -4.03 -1.15 2.49
CA PRO A 37 -4.66 -1.40 3.78
C PRO A 37 -3.74 -1.06 4.96
N VAL A 38 -2.43 -1.37 4.84
CA VAL A 38 -1.44 -1.11 5.90
C VAL A 38 -1.24 0.39 6.08
N TYR A 39 -1.05 1.12 4.99
CA TYR A 39 -0.89 2.57 5.06
C TYR A 39 -2.15 3.26 5.56
N GLY A 40 -3.34 2.80 5.16
CA GLY A 40 -4.61 3.30 5.66
C GLY A 40 -4.74 3.15 7.18
N ILE A 41 -4.34 1.99 7.73
CA ILE A 41 -4.35 1.77 9.17
C ILE A 41 -3.32 2.65 9.88
N LEU A 42 -2.10 2.78 9.36
CA LEU A 42 -1.07 3.67 9.94
C LEU A 42 -1.55 5.13 9.97
N LEU A 43 -2.13 5.60 8.87
CA LEU A 43 -2.72 6.94 8.78
C LEU A 43 -3.87 7.13 9.76
N ALA A 44 -4.76 6.14 9.89
CA ALA A 44 -5.85 6.19 10.86
C ALA A 44 -5.33 6.30 12.30
N VAL A 45 -4.29 5.54 12.68
CA VAL A 45 -3.69 5.63 14.01
C VAL A 45 -3.07 7.02 14.27
N ILE A 46 -2.38 7.59 13.28
CA ILE A 46 -1.71 8.90 13.40
C ILE A 46 -2.71 10.07 13.41
N LEU A 47 -3.70 10.06 12.53
CA LEU A 47 -4.65 11.18 12.35
C LEU A 47 -5.77 11.17 13.39
N LEU A 48 -6.35 10.01 13.70
CA LEU A 48 -7.49 9.96 14.61
C LEU A 48 -7.04 10.06 16.07
N ASN A 49 -5.79 9.65 16.40
CA ASN A 49 -5.21 9.67 17.77
C ASN A 49 -6.12 9.04 18.85
N ASP A 50 -7.17 8.34 18.42
CA ASP A 50 -8.21 7.80 19.28
C ASP A 50 -7.82 6.36 19.62
N HIS A 51 -6.75 6.26 20.40
CA HIS A 51 -6.23 4.99 20.91
C HIS A 51 -7.25 4.23 21.78
N LYS A 52 -8.39 4.85 22.12
CA LYS A 52 -9.38 4.35 23.08
C LYS A 52 -10.36 3.32 22.51
N GLU A 53 -10.61 3.31 21.20
CA GLU A 53 -11.51 2.32 20.56
C GLU A 53 -10.77 1.23 19.78
N LEU A 54 -9.43 1.30 19.73
CA LEU A 54 -8.61 0.29 19.07
C LEU A 54 -8.59 -0.98 19.91
N SER A 55 -9.56 -1.85 19.62
CA SER A 55 -9.65 -3.20 20.20
C SER A 55 -8.30 -3.93 20.09
N PRO A 56 -7.89 -4.75 21.08
CA PRO A 56 -6.64 -5.52 21.03
C PRO A 56 -6.47 -6.37 19.74
N ARG A 57 -7.60 -6.78 19.13
CA ARG A 57 -7.64 -7.48 17.83
C ARG A 57 -7.10 -6.63 16.67
N PHE A 58 -7.22 -5.31 16.74
CA PHE A 58 -6.72 -4.39 15.72
C PHE A 58 -5.19 -4.39 15.67
N TYR A 59 -4.52 -4.39 16.83
CA TYR A 59 -3.07 -4.51 16.91
C TYR A 59 -2.56 -5.83 16.31
N VAL A 60 -3.25 -6.94 16.57
CA VAL A 60 -2.92 -8.24 15.95
C VAL A 60 -3.08 -8.18 14.44
N GLY A 61 -4.16 -7.56 13.94
CA GLY A 61 -4.37 -7.35 12.50
C GLY A 61 -3.25 -6.53 11.85
N VAL A 62 -2.82 -5.43 12.49
CA VAL A 62 -1.72 -4.58 12.00
C VAL A 62 -0.42 -5.36 11.89
N VAL A 63 -0.06 -6.10 12.94
CA VAL A 63 1.17 -6.91 12.97
C VAL A 63 1.10 -8.00 11.89
N LEU A 64 -0.05 -8.64 11.73
CA LEU A 64 -0.24 -9.76 10.79
C LEU A 64 -0.19 -9.28 9.32
N ILE A 65 -0.89 -8.21 8.98
CA ILE A 65 -0.85 -7.64 7.62
C ILE A 65 0.56 -7.11 7.32
N SER A 66 1.19 -6.39 8.26
CA SER A 66 2.56 -5.92 8.09
C SER A 66 3.53 -7.08 7.86
N ALA A 67 3.44 -8.16 8.64
CA ALA A 67 4.29 -9.34 8.48
C ALA A 67 4.14 -10.03 7.11
N ILE A 68 2.91 -10.13 6.59
CA ILE A 68 2.64 -10.69 5.25
C ILE A 68 3.24 -9.79 4.16
N VAL A 69 2.99 -8.49 4.26
CA VAL A 69 3.48 -7.49 3.32
C VAL A 69 5.00 -7.44 3.27
N PHE A 70 5.69 -7.49 4.43
CA PHE A 70 7.15 -7.50 4.48
C PHE A 70 7.75 -8.86 4.09
N SER A 71 7.06 -9.97 4.33
CA SER A 71 7.52 -11.30 3.90
C SER A 71 7.64 -11.42 2.39
N TYR A 72 6.71 -10.81 1.63
CA TYR A 72 6.68 -10.91 0.17
C TYR A 72 7.95 -10.38 -0.54
N PRO A 73 8.46 -9.15 -0.28
CA PRO A 73 9.71 -8.68 -0.86
C PRO A 73 10.93 -9.44 -0.31
N LEU A 74 10.91 -9.91 0.94
CA LEU A 74 12.01 -10.69 1.53
C LEU A 74 12.16 -12.06 0.85
N ILE A 75 11.06 -12.76 0.60
CA ILE A 75 11.05 -14.06 -0.08
C ILE A 75 11.45 -13.88 -1.55
N LYS A 76 10.94 -12.85 -2.23
CA LYS A 76 11.33 -12.56 -3.62
C LYS A 76 12.82 -12.21 -3.74
N LYS A 77 13.38 -11.46 -2.78
CA LYS A 77 14.81 -11.13 -2.74
C LYS A 77 15.67 -12.39 -2.51
N ARG A 78 15.19 -13.34 -1.70
CA ARG A 78 15.87 -14.64 -1.50
C ARG A 78 15.78 -15.56 -2.72
N MET A 79 14.64 -15.65 -3.39
CA MET A 79 14.49 -16.47 -4.59
C MET A 79 15.32 -15.97 -5.77
N LYS A 80 15.45 -14.65 -5.96
CA LYS A 80 16.31 -14.07 -7.01
C LYS A 80 17.81 -14.34 -6.77
N LYS A 81 18.21 -14.62 -5.53
CA LYS A 81 19.61 -14.93 -5.16
C LYS A 81 20.01 -16.38 -5.43
N SER A 82 19.06 -17.29 -5.63
CA SER A 82 19.35 -18.73 -5.84
C SER A 82 19.48 -19.14 -7.32
N ILE A 83 19.27 -18.20 -8.27
CA ILE A 83 19.32 -18.45 -9.72
C ILE A 83 20.58 -17.81 -10.35
N ASN A 84 21.48 -17.22 -9.55
CA ASN A 84 22.74 -16.62 -10.02
C ASN A 84 23.94 -17.16 -9.26
#